data_AF-A0A9Q3I5Q8-F1
#
_entry.id   AF-A0A9Q3I5Q8-F1
#
_cell.length_a   1.000
_cell.length_b   1.000
_cell.length_c   1.000
_cell.angle_alpha   90.00
_cell.angle_beta   90.00
_cell.angle_gamma   90.00
#
_symmetry.space_group_name_H-M   'P 1'
#
loop_
_entity.id
_entity.type
_entity.pdbx_description
1 polymer ?
#
loop_
_entity_poly.entity_id
_entity_poly.type
_entity_poly.pdbx_seq_one_letter_code
_entity_poly.pdbx_strand_id
1 'polypeptide(L)'
;MSSQKVEELGLMMETPTVGNNCDINGVPCTAAEFSLVAGVTSADITLIPPHQFNHPLRITLTNGQSKYCDKADCDTAFHQDGNDERYQIQESGNPNSGITLDFC
;
A
#
# COMPACT_ATOMS: atom_id res chain seq x y z
N MET A 1 -24.85 9.99 -17.94
CA MET A 1 -23.58 9.31 -17.63
C MET A 1 -23.51 9.22 -16.12
N SER A 2 -23.69 8.02 -15.57
CA SER A 2 -23.80 7.79 -14.13
C SER A 2 -22.39 7.73 -13.54
N SER A 3 -22.04 8.67 -12.66
CA SER A 3 -20.88 8.51 -11.77
C SER A 3 -21.13 7.31 -10.87
N GLN A 4 -20.40 6.22 -11.10
CA GLN A 4 -20.31 5.14 -10.13
C GLN A 4 -19.32 5.56 -9.07
N LYS A 5 -19.84 5.77 -7.86
CA LYS A 5 -19.09 5.89 -6.62
C LYS A 5 -18.39 4.55 -6.42
N VAL A 6 -17.10 4.47 -6.75
CA VAL A 6 -16.27 3.31 -6.44
C VAL A 6 -16.02 3.34 -4.94
N GLU A 7 -16.63 2.39 -4.23
CA GLU A 7 -16.31 2.15 -2.82
C GLU A 7 -14.97 1.41 -2.80
N GLU A 8 -13.88 2.16 -2.63
CA GLU A 8 -12.58 1.59 -2.30
C GLU A 8 -12.71 0.94 -0.91
N LEU A 9 -12.72 -0.38 -0.85
CA LEU A 9 -12.37 -1.11 0.36
C LEU A 9 -10.86 -0.98 0.53
N GLY A 10 -10.41 0.22 0.94
CA GLY A 10 -9.08 0.44 1.46
C GLY A 10 -9.03 -0.17 2.85
N LEU A 11 -8.38 -1.31 2.99
CA LEU A 11 -7.98 -1.81 4.30
C LEU A 11 -6.53 -1.39 4.47
N MET A 12 -6.23 -0.64 5.53
CA MET A 12 -4.86 -0.27 5.88
C MET A 12 -4.37 -1.27 6.92
N MET A 13 -3.18 -1.84 6.69
CA MET A 13 -2.53 -2.74 7.64
C MET A 13 -1.31 -2.05 8.24
N GLU A 14 -1.29 -1.93 9.56
CA GLU A 14 -0.26 -1.23 10.32
C GLU A 14 0.98 -2.11 10.56
N THR A 15 2.16 -1.48 10.53
CA THR A 15 3.37 -2.02 11.18
C THR A 15 3.12 -2.01 12.70
N PRO A 16 3.23 -3.12 13.46
CA PRO A 16 3.23 -3.05 14.91
C PRO A 16 4.47 -2.29 15.37
N THR A 17 4.34 -1.00 15.68
CA THR A 17 5.49 -0.23 16.18
C THR A 17 5.77 -0.64 17.62
N VAL A 18 6.95 -1.20 17.85
CA VAL A 18 7.62 -0.97 19.13
C VAL A 18 8.14 0.48 19.06
N GLY A 19 7.26 1.45 19.32
CA GLY A 19 7.69 2.78 19.77
C GLY A 19 7.38 4.04 18.94
N ASN A 20 6.40 4.07 18.03
CA ASN A 20 5.95 5.34 17.42
C ASN A 20 4.42 5.37 17.20
N ASN A 21 3.78 6.44 17.68
CA ASN A 21 2.32 6.65 17.74
C ASN A 21 1.66 6.80 16.35
N CYS A 22 1.57 5.72 15.57
CA CYS A 22 0.71 5.69 14.39
C CYS A 22 -0.76 5.64 14.85
N ASP A 23 -1.66 6.36 14.17
CA ASP A 23 -3.10 6.16 14.35
C ASP A 23 -3.61 4.94 13.56
N ILE A 24 -4.93 4.69 13.66
CA ILE A 24 -5.59 3.56 12.99
C ILE A 24 -5.49 3.58 11.45
N ASN A 25 -5.15 4.74 10.89
CA ASN A 25 -4.95 4.90 9.46
C ASN A 25 -3.46 4.82 9.11
N GLY A 26 -2.59 4.43 10.04
CA GLY A 26 -1.15 4.40 9.80
C GLY A 26 -0.52 5.78 9.66
N VAL A 27 -1.10 6.85 10.20
CA VAL A 27 -0.52 8.20 10.18
C VAL A 27 0.26 8.48 11.47
N PRO A 28 1.50 9.02 11.43
CA PRO A 28 2.26 9.45 10.25
C PRO A 28 3.33 8.42 9.84
N CYS A 29 2.94 7.16 9.64
CA CYS A 29 3.83 6.02 9.47
C CYS A 29 3.86 5.50 8.03
N THR A 30 4.82 4.60 7.75
CA THR A 30 4.83 3.84 6.49
C THR A 30 3.56 3.00 6.46
N ALA A 31 2.73 3.19 5.44
CA ALA A 31 1.45 2.47 5.32
C ALA A 31 1.43 1.62 4.04
N ALA A 32 0.81 0.43 4.17
CA ALA A 32 0.40 -0.39 3.04
C ALA A 32 -1.03 -0.02 2.67
N GLU A 33 -1.27 0.36 1.43
CA GLU A 33 -2.61 0.55 0.87
C GLU A 33 -2.92 -0.61 -0.07
N PHE A 34 -4.17 -1.06 -0.06
CA PHE A 34 -4.61 -2.09 -0.99
C PHE A 34 -6.09 -1.98 -1.30
N SER A 35 -6.46 -2.42 -2.49
CA SER A 35 -7.83 -2.41 -2.97
C SER A 35 -8.19 -3.75 -3.60
N LEU A 36 -9.47 -4.10 -3.54
CA LEU A 36 -10.06 -5.19 -4.30
C LEU A 36 -11.25 -4.67 -5.08
N VAL A 37 -11.06 -4.42 -6.37
CA VAL A 37 -12.10 -3.84 -7.24
C VAL A 37 -12.24 -4.70 -8.49
N ALA A 38 -13.46 -5.17 -8.76
CA ALA A 38 -13.81 -5.93 -9.96
C ALA A 38 -12.87 -7.12 -10.28
N GLY A 39 -12.40 -7.83 -9.25
CA GLY A 39 -11.50 -8.98 -9.42
C GLY A 39 -10.03 -8.60 -9.68
N VAL A 40 -9.67 -7.34 -9.43
CA VAL A 40 -8.30 -6.84 -9.39
C VAL A 40 -7.94 -6.54 -7.94
N THR A 41 -6.95 -7.26 -7.41
CA THR A 41 -6.25 -6.86 -6.19
C THR A 41 -5.15 -5.90 -6.59
N SER A 42 -5.08 -4.75 -5.94
CA SER A 42 -3.96 -3.84 -6.07
C SER A 42 -3.38 -3.52 -4.70
N ALA A 43 -2.10 -3.20 -4.65
CA ALA A 43 -1.43 -2.80 -3.43
C ALA A 43 -0.26 -1.87 -3.70
N ASP A 44 0.05 -1.03 -2.73
CA ASP A 44 1.15 -0.09 -2.77
C ASP A 44 1.58 0.34 -1.36
N ILE A 45 2.75 0.99 -1.28
CA ILE A 45 3.27 1.59 -0.06
C ILE A 45 3.09 3.10 -0.23
N THR A 46 2.47 3.79 0.73
CA THR A 46 2.28 5.24 0.67
C THR A 46 3.17 5.98 1.66
N LEU A 47 3.85 7.01 1.15
CA LEU A 47 4.58 8.03 1.89
C LEU A 47 4.06 9.44 1.55
N ILE A 48 2.85 9.54 0.99
CA ILE A 48 2.19 10.82 0.73
C ILE A 48 1.82 11.43 2.09
N PRO A 49 2.25 12.68 2.40
CA PRO A 49 1.89 13.33 3.64
C PRO A 49 0.37 13.28 3.90
N PRO A 50 -0.08 12.90 5.11
CA PRO A 50 0.69 12.87 6.36
C PRO A 50 1.44 11.55 6.66
N HIS A 51 1.47 10.56 5.76
CA HIS A 51 2.30 9.36 5.92
C HIS A 51 3.79 9.69 5.77
N GLN A 52 4.63 9.04 6.58
CA GLN A 52 6.08 9.24 6.56
C GLN A 52 6.78 7.93 6.88
N PHE A 53 7.99 7.77 6.37
CA PHE A 53 8.75 6.57 6.64
C PHE A 53 9.12 6.48 8.12
N ASN A 54 8.71 5.38 8.76
CA ASN A 54 9.09 5.04 10.13
C ASN A 54 9.73 3.65 10.24
N HIS A 55 9.39 2.74 9.34
CA HIS A 55 9.89 1.37 9.32
C HIS A 55 9.90 0.80 7.89
N PRO A 56 10.87 -0.08 7.55
CA PRO A 56 10.88 -0.78 6.28
C PRO A 56 9.64 -1.67 6.08
N LEU A 57 9.15 -1.71 4.84
CA LEU A 57 7.98 -2.49 4.46
C LEU A 57 8.19 -3.13 3.09
N ARG A 58 7.87 -4.42 2.98
CA ARG A 58 7.67 -5.12 1.71
C ARG A 58 6.23 -5.55 1.55
N ILE A 59 5.69 -5.37 0.35
CA ILE A 59 4.42 -5.94 -0.09
C ILE A 59 4.72 -6.96 -1.17
N THR A 60 4.10 -8.14 -1.11
CA THR A 60 4.18 -9.17 -2.15
C THR A 60 2.79 -9.72 -2.46
N LEU A 61 2.40 -9.72 -3.74
CA LEU A 61 1.19 -10.37 -4.22
C LEU A 61 1.45 -11.84 -4.57
N THR A 62 0.41 -12.67 -4.60
CA THR A 62 0.51 -14.10 -4.94
C THR A 62 1.05 -14.37 -6.35
N ASN A 63 0.89 -13.43 -7.29
CA ASN A 63 1.52 -13.49 -8.61
C ASN A 63 3.05 -13.20 -8.62
N GLY A 64 3.66 -12.92 -7.46
CA GLY A 64 5.08 -12.67 -7.29
C GLY A 64 5.51 -11.21 -7.50
N GLN A 65 4.59 -10.29 -7.82
CA GLN A 65 4.90 -8.87 -7.83
C GLN A 65 5.18 -8.37 -6.42
N SER A 66 6.17 -7.47 -6.28
CA SER A 66 6.59 -6.97 -4.98
C SER A 66 7.04 -5.51 -5.04
N LYS A 67 6.85 -4.80 -3.92
CA LYS A 67 7.35 -3.45 -3.65
C LYS A 67 8.04 -3.44 -2.30
N TYR A 68 9.16 -2.73 -2.18
CA TYR A 68 9.95 -2.69 -0.95
C TYR A 68 10.49 -1.28 -0.71
N CYS A 69 10.14 -0.71 0.43
CA CYS A 69 10.61 0.60 0.86
C CYS A 69 11.43 0.47 2.15
N ASP A 70 12.68 0.92 2.14
CA ASP A 70 13.61 0.81 3.27
C ASP A 70 14.14 2.15 3.81
N LYS A 71 13.67 3.25 3.23
CA LYS A 71 14.05 4.62 3.59
C LYS A 71 12.99 5.62 3.15
N ALA A 72 13.08 6.84 3.68
CA ALA A 72 12.12 7.91 3.45
C ALA A 72 11.96 8.36 1.98
N ASP A 73 13.00 8.23 1.17
CA ASP A 73 13.03 8.61 -0.25
C ASP A 73 13.00 7.39 -1.18
N CYS A 74 12.38 6.28 -0.76
CA CYS A 74 12.29 5.08 -1.59
C CYS A 74 11.49 5.36 -2.88
N ASP A 75 12.04 4.98 -4.03
CA ASP A 75 11.46 5.23 -5.36
C ASP A 75 10.34 4.22 -5.73
N THR A 76 9.95 3.38 -4.77
CA THR A 76 8.94 2.34 -4.91
C THR A 76 7.66 2.61 -4.12
N ALA A 77 7.64 3.64 -3.27
CA ALA A 77 6.43 4.08 -2.57
C ALA A 77 5.79 5.26 -3.30
N PHE A 78 4.49 5.46 -3.09
CA PHE A 78 3.77 6.65 -3.50
C PHE A 78 4.32 7.89 -2.79
N HIS A 79 4.58 8.92 -3.58
CA HIS A 79 4.93 10.27 -3.15
C HIS A 79 3.97 11.27 -3.77
N GLN A 80 3.96 12.50 -3.27
CA GLN A 80 3.18 13.59 -3.88
C GLN A 80 3.88 14.11 -5.15
N ASP A 81 4.01 13.25 -6.17
CA ASP A 81 4.74 13.51 -7.41
C ASP A 81 3.89 13.32 -8.69
N GLY A 82 2.65 12.85 -8.53
CA GLY A 82 1.68 12.66 -9.61
C GLY A 82 1.87 11.40 -10.45
N ASN A 83 2.67 10.43 -9.99
CA ASN A 83 2.97 9.20 -10.73
C ASN A 83 2.20 7.97 -10.21
N ASP A 84 0.86 8.05 -10.22
CA ASP A 84 0.05 7.07 -9.48
C ASP A 84 0.19 5.62 -9.98
N GLU A 85 0.28 5.41 -11.30
CA GLU A 85 0.38 4.07 -11.87
C GLU A 85 1.76 3.39 -11.64
N ARG A 86 2.77 4.15 -11.22
CA ARG A 86 4.15 3.64 -11.10
C ARG A 86 4.37 2.79 -9.83
N TYR A 87 3.68 3.16 -8.77
CA TYR A 87 3.98 2.67 -7.42
C TYR A 87 3.16 1.45 -7.04
N GLN A 88 2.04 1.23 -7.74
CA GLN A 88 1.15 0.11 -7.52
C GLN A 88 1.66 -1.21 -8.13
N ILE A 89 1.34 -2.31 -7.46
CA ILE A 89 1.38 -3.68 -7.98
C ILE A 89 -0.04 -4.25 -8.02
N GLN A 90 -0.32 -5.16 -8.95
CA GLN A 90 -1.67 -5.66 -9.16
C GLN A 90 -1.73 -7.12 -9.62
N GLU A 91 -2.79 -7.80 -9.20
CA GLU A 91 -3.13 -9.14 -9.63
C GLU A 91 -4.59 -9.17 -10.08
N SER A 92 -4.84 -9.69 -11.28
CA SER A 92 -6.18 -9.70 -11.88
C SER A 92 -6.64 -11.12 -12.15
N GLY A 93 -7.92 -11.40 -11.89
CA GLY A 93 -8.55 -12.68 -12.25
C GLY A 93 -8.13 -13.87 -11.37
N ASN A 94 -7.45 -13.63 -10.24
CA ASN A 94 -7.16 -14.67 -9.25
C ASN A 94 -8.13 -14.58 -8.06
N PRO A 95 -9.09 -15.52 -7.90
CA PRO A 95 -9.99 -15.55 -6.75
C PRO A 95 -9.29 -15.90 -5.42
N ASN A 96 -8.04 -16.37 -5.48
CA ASN A 96 -7.19 -16.65 -4.33
C ASN A 96 -6.02 -15.65 -4.24
N SER A 97 -6.21 -14.43 -4.75
CA SER A 97 -5.23 -13.36 -4.62
C SER A 97 -4.92 -13.12 -3.13
N GLY A 98 -3.64 -13.08 -2.80
CA GLY A 98 -3.16 -12.85 -1.45
C GLY A 98 -2.12 -11.73 -1.40
N ILE A 99 -2.01 -11.09 -0.25
CA ILE A 99 -1.03 -10.04 0.05
C ILE A 99 -0.19 -10.50 1.25
N THR A 100 1.13 -10.45 1.11
CA THR A 100 2.08 -10.63 2.22
C THR A 100 2.72 -9.29 2.53
N LEU A 101 2.75 -8.93 3.82
CA LEU A 101 3.43 -7.76 4.33
C LEU A 101 4.61 -8.21 5.20
N ASP A 102 5.82 -7.79 4.84
CA ASP A 102 7.02 -8.02 5.64
C ASP A 102 7.50 -6.70 6.23
N PHE A 103 7.50 -6.62 7.56
CA PHE A 103 8.08 -5.52 8.34
C PHE A 103 9.51 -5.89 8.69
N CYS A 104 10.50 -5.21 8.10
CA CYS A 104 11.90 -5.66 8.06
C CYS A 104 12.81 -4.96 9.09
#